data_AF-A0A2H0XRU3-F1
#
_entry.id   AF-A0A2H0XRU3-F1
#
_cell.length_a   1.000
_cell.length_b   1.000
_cell.length_c   1.000
_cell.angle_alpha   90.00
_cell.angle_beta   90.00
_cell.angle_gamma   90.00
#
_symmetry.space_group_name_H-M   'P 1'
#
loop_
_entity.id
_entity.type
_entity.pdbx_description
1 polymer ?
#
loop_
_entity_poly.entity_id
_entity_poly.type
_entity_poly.pdbx_seq_one_letter_code
_entity_poly.pdbx_strand_id
1 'polypeptide(L)' 'MELSIQRAQTVKAYLVSQGIEQDRLTTVGYGKNRPVGDNETEDGRAMNRRIVFKMIR' A
#
# COMPACT_ATOMS: atom_id res chain seq x y z
N MET A 1 -0.61 2.82 -12.31
CA MET A 1 -1.52 2.68 -11.14
C MET A 1 -1.60 1.25 -10.63
N GLU A 2 -1.57 0.26 -11.52
CA GLU A 2 -1.77 -1.16 -11.23
C GLU A 2 -0.89 -1.73 -10.12
N LEU A 3 0.42 -1.47 -10.13
CA LEU A 3 1.36 -2.02 -9.13
C LEU A 3 1.06 -1.61 -7.68
N SER A 4 0.60 -0.37 -7.45
CA SER A 4 0.25 0.08 -6.09
C SER A 4 -1.02 -0.58 -5.56
N ILE A 5 -1.98 -0.86 -6.46
CA ILE A 5 -3.23 -1.53 -6.11
C ILE A 5 -2.96 -3.00 -5.82
N GLN A 6 -2.20 -3.67 -6.69
CA GLN A 6 -1.82 -5.07 -6.51
C GLN A 6 -1.13 -5.31 -5.16
N ARG A 7 -0.16 -4.47 -4.79
CA ARG A 7 0.50 -4.56 -3.47
C ARG A 7 -0.47 -4.40 -2.30
N ALA A 8 -1.38 -3.42 -2.38
CA ALA A 8 -2.38 -3.21 -1.35
C ALA A 8 -3.34 -4.42 -1.25
N GLN A 9 -3.72 -5.02 -2.37
CA GLN A 9 -4.54 -6.23 -2.40
C GLN A 9 -3.81 -7.44 -1.81
N THR A 10 -2.53 -7.65 -2.11
CA THR A 10 -1.72 -8.73 -1.51
C THR A 10 -1.69 -8.61 0.01
N VAL A 11 -1.49 -7.40 0.54
CA VAL A 11 -1.49 -7.17 1.99
C VAL A 11 -2.88 -7.39 2.59
N LYS A 12 -3.95 -6.92 1.93
CA LYS A 12 -5.33 -7.19 2.37
C LYS A 12 -5.59 -8.70 2.43
N ALA A 13 -5.23 -9.45 1.40
CA ALA A 13 -5.43 -10.90 1.36
C ALA A 13 -4.68 -11.61 2.50
N TYR A 14 -3.45 -11.19 2.78
CA TYR A 14 -2.70 -11.71 3.92
C TYR A 14 -3.38 -11.41 5.26
N LEU A 15 -3.83 -10.17 5.49
CA LEU A 15 -4.51 -9.81 6.73
C LEU A 15 -5.84 -10.56 6.92
N VAL A 16 -6.56 -10.80 5.83
CA VAL A 16 -7.77 -11.64 5.85
C VAL A 16 -7.44 -13.08 6.21
N SER A 17 -6.34 -13.63 5.70
CA SER A 17 -5.91 -14.99 6.06
C SER A 17 -5.45 -15.10 7.52
N GLN A 18 -5.05 -13.97 8.15
CA GLN A 18 -4.76 -13.89 9.58
C GLN A 18 -6.00 -13.65 10.45
N GLY A 19 -7.21 -13.64 9.86
CA GLY A 19 -8.48 -13.56 10.59
C GLY A 19 -9.09 -12.15 10.70
N ILE A 20 -8.56 -11.15 9.99
CA ILE A 20 -9.20 -9.84 9.90
C ILE A 20 -10.36 -9.90 8.89
N GLU A 21 -11.56 -9.53 9.31
CA GLU A 21 -12.72 -9.49 8.41
C GLU A 21 -12.47 -8.57 7.20
N GLN A 22 -12.81 -9.07 6.01
CA GLN A 22 -12.56 -8.39 4.74
C GLN A 22 -13.19 -7.00 4.66
N ASP A 23 -14.36 -6.82 5.28
CA ASP A 23 -15.15 -5.59 5.25
C ASP A 23 -14.56 -4.48 6.11
N ARG A 24 -13.67 -4.82 7.05
CA ARG A 24 -12.91 -3.86 7.86
C ARG A 24 -11.73 -3.25 7.10
N LEU A 25 -11.42 -3.74 5.90
CA LEU A 25 -10.22 -3.38 5.14
C LEU A 25 -10.57 -2.75 3.79
N THR A 26 -10.20 -1.49 3.60
CA THR A 26 -10.24 -0.79 2.31
C THR A 26 -8.84 -0.63 1.74
N THR A 27 -8.64 -0.95 0.46
CA THR A 27 -7.37 -0.77 -0.24
C THR A 27 -7.43 0.43 -1.19
N VAL A 28 -6.39 1.26 -1.18
CA VAL A 28 -6.26 2.42 -2.08
C VAL A 28 -4.86 2.44 -2.66
N GLY A 29 -4.74 2.52 -3.98
CA GLY A 29 -3.46 2.66 -4.67
C GLY A 29 -3.20 4.11 -5.07
N TYR A 30 -2.26 4.77 -4.39
CA TYR A 30 -1.90 6.17 -4.68
C TYR A 30 -0.92 6.35 -5.86
N GLY A 31 -0.40 5.25 -6.43
CA GLY A 31 0.58 5.31 -7.52
C GLY A 31 1.79 6.19 -7.18
N LYS A 32 2.23 7.02 -8.12
CA LYS A 32 3.34 7.97 -7.96
C LYS A 32 2.91 9.31 -7.36
N ASN A 33 1.63 9.49 -7.00
CA ASN A 33 1.08 10.80 -6.64
C ASN A 33 1.38 11.22 -5.20
N ARG A 34 1.99 10.34 -4.40
CA ARG A 34 2.38 10.61 -3.01
C ARG A 34 3.78 10.06 -2.71
N PRO A 35 4.84 10.57 -3.36
CA PRO A 35 6.20 10.17 -3.06
C PRO A 35 6.60 10.71 -1.68
N VAL A 36 7.50 9.99 -1.02
CA VAL A 36 8.19 10.48 0.19
C VAL A 36 9.70 10.51 0.00
N GLY A 37 10.24 9.70 -0.90
CA GLY A 37 11.59 9.86 -1.42
C GLY A 37 11.59 10.39 -2.85
N ASP A 38 12.75 10.87 -3.29
CA ASP A 38 13.01 11.21 -4.68
C ASP A 38 12.90 9.95 -5.57
N ASN A 39 12.18 10.04 -6.70
CA ASN A 39 12.04 8.90 -7.62
C ASN A 39 13.29 8.67 -8.48
N GLU A 40 14.18 9.65 -8.56
CA GLU A 40 15.40 9.55 -9.37
C GLU A 40 16.51 8.77 -8.66
N THR A 41 16.51 8.74 -7.32
CA THR A 41 17.47 7.95 -6.54
C THR A 41 16.96 6.54 -6.24
N GLU A 42 17.88 5.58 -6.13
CA GLU A 42 17.52 4.20 -5.75
C GLU A 42 16.91 4.15 -4.35
N ASP A 43 17.50 4.88 -3.41
CA ASP A 43 17.02 4.99 -2.03
C ASP A 43 15.63 5.61 -1.96
N GLY A 44 15.38 6.70 -2.68
CA GLY A 44 14.06 7.34 -2.69
C GLY A 44 13.00 6.46 -3.37
N ARG A 45 13.35 5.71 -4.43
CA ARG A 45 12.48 4.66 -4.98
C ARG A 45 12.20 3.57 -3.97
N ALA A 46 13.18 3.15 -3.15
CA ALA A 46 12.98 2.16 -2.11
C ALA A 46 12.01 2.67 -1.03
N MET A 47 12.17 3.92 -0.59
CA MET A 47 11.24 4.57 0.35
C MET A 47 9.81 4.68 -0.20
N ASN A 48 9.66 4.86 -1.51
CA ASN A 48 8.35 4.95 -2.17
C ASN A 48 7.64 3.59 -2.33
N ARG A 49 8.36 2.47 -2.25
CA ARG A 49 7.77 1.11 -2.30
C ARG A 49 7.25 0.67 -0.93
N ARG A 50 6.28 1.39 -0.38
CA ARG A 50 5.73 1.13 0.96
C ARG A 50 4.22 0.90 0.98
N ILE A 51 3.75 0.31 2.07
CA ILE A 51 2.33 0.20 2.41
C ILE A 51 2.08 1.06 3.66
N VAL A 52 0.94 1.75 3.68
CA VAL A 52 0.53 2.61 4.80
C VAL A 52 -0.83 2.16 5.30
N PHE A 53 -0.95 1.98 6.62
CA PHE A 53 -2.21 1.69 7.27
C PHE A 53 -2.78 2.98 7.88
N LYS A 54 -4.06 3.22 7.65
CA LYS A 54 -4.79 4.34 8.26
C LYS A 54 -6.03 3.78 8.95
N MET A 55 -6.13 4.00 10.25
CA MET A 55 -7.32 3.71 11.02
C MET A 55 -8.41 4.72 10.64
N ILE A 56 -9.59 4.21 10.29
CA ILE A 56 -10.79 5.02 10.06
C ILE A 56 -11.65 4.83 11.32
N ARG A 57 -12.12 5.95 11.89
CA ARG A 57 -12.97 5.96 13.09
C ARG A 57 -14.43 6.01 12.71
#